data_AF-A0A820WBA2-F1
#
_entry.id   AF-A0A820WBA2-F1
#
_cell.length_a   1.000
_cell.length_b   1.000
_cell.length_c   1.000
_cell.angle_alpha   90.00
_cell.angle_beta   90.00
_cell.angle_gamma   90.00
#
_symmetry.space_group_name_H-M   'P 1'
#
loop_
_entity.id
_entity.type
_entity.pdbx_description
1 polymer ?
#
loop_
_entity_poly.entity_id
_entity_poly.type
_entity_poly.pdbx_seq_one_letter_code
_entity_poly.pdbx_strand_id
1 'polypeptide(L)'
;TQKIVNNESPEIIRMLNSEFNKFARNPDLDLYPEHLRSHIDELNEQVYPKLNNGVYRAAFAKSQEAYNAAFEDVFSMLDKLENVLSEQRYLIDNNQITEADVRAWVTLLRFDPVYFTLFKCNKKMISKDYPNLYGFVRDIYQMEGIKETVDLYEIKKHYYASLLTINPTGIIALGPEINYDLPHDRDRFK
;
A
#
# COMPACT_ATOMS: atom_id res chain seq x y z
N THR A 1 10.39 -25.67 19.47
CA THR A 1 11.68 -25.32 18.85
C THR A 1 12.03 -23.83 18.95
N GLN A 2 11.11 -22.90 19.27
CA GLN A 2 11.40 -21.45 19.45
C GLN A 2 12.24 -20.84 18.31
N LYS A 3 11.92 -21.19 17.06
CA LYS A 3 12.63 -20.72 15.86
C LYS A 3 11.69 -19.90 14.99
N ILE A 4 12.24 -18.87 14.34
CA ILE A 4 11.58 -18.18 13.23
C ILE A 4 11.64 -19.12 12.03
N VAL A 5 10.47 -19.38 11.42
CA VAL A 5 10.35 -20.23 10.23
C VAL A 5 10.61 -19.40 8.98
N ASN A 6 9.97 -18.24 8.87
CA ASN A 6 10.10 -17.30 7.76
C ASN A 6 9.84 -15.87 8.25
N ASN A 7 10.53 -14.88 7.70
CA ASN A 7 10.33 -13.45 7.92
C ASN A 7 10.20 -12.66 6.61
N GLU A 8 10.07 -13.34 5.47
CA GLU A 8 9.95 -12.75 4.14
C GLU A 8 8.47 -12.62 3.76
N SER A 9 7.97 -11.40 3.78
CA SER A 9 6.52 -11.14 3.65
C SER A 9 5.88 -11.63 2.35
N PRO A 10 6.49 -11.51 1.15
CA PRO A 10 5.93 -12.05 -0.09
C PRO A 10 5.81 -13.57 -0.09
N GLU A 11 6.71 -14.28 0.60
CA GLU A 11 6.61 -15.74 0.75
C GLU A 11 5.50 -16.10 1.74
N ILE A 12 5.43 -15.40 2.87
CA ILE A 12 4.43 -15.64 3.92
C ILE A 12 3.00 -15.45 3.38
N ILE A 13 2.72 -14.38 2.63
CA ILE A 13 1.37 -14.17 2.08
C ILE A 13 0.97 -15.27 1.10
N ARG A 14 1.92 -15.82 0.33
CA ARG A 14 1.67 -16.95 -0.58
C ARG A 14 1.46 -18.26 0.18
N MET A 15 2.21 -18.49 1.27
CA MET A 15 1.96 -19.64 2.15
C MET A 15 0.55 -19.56 2.79
N LEU A 16 0.15 -18.38 3.26
CA LEU A 16 -1.18 -18.17 3.85
C LEU A 16 -2.32 -18.31 2.83
N ASN A 17 -2.05 -18.00 1.55
CA ASN A 17 -3.03 -18.06 0.47
C ASN A 17 -3.48 -19.48 0.12
N SER A 18 -2.62 -20.49 0.26
CA SER A 18 -2.94 -21.87 -0.21
C SER A 18 -2.68 -22.97 0.81
N GLU A 19 -1.62 -22.88 1.63
CA GLU A 19 -1.15 -24.02 2.44
C GLU A 19 -2.09 -24.36 3.61
N PHE A 20 -3.00 -23.44 3.96
CA PHE A 20 -3.93 -23.57 5.08
C PHE A 20 -5.40 -23.63 4.66
N ASN A 21 -5.72 -23.80 3.37
CA ASN A 21 -7.12 -23.75 2.88
C ASN A 21 -8.04 -24.75 3.58
N LYS A 22 -7.54 -25.92 4.00
CA LYS A 22 -8.31 -26.89 4.81
C LYS A 22 -8.82 -26.36 6.16
N PHE A 23 -8.27 -25.25 6.65
CA PHE A 23 -8.64 -24.61 7.92
C PHE A 23 -9.22 -23.20 7.74
N ALA A 24 -9.20 -22.68 6.50
CA ALA A 24 -9.61 -21.32 6.21
C ALA A 24 -11.14 -21.19 6.26
N ARG A 25 -11.63 -20.00 6.66
CA ARG A 25 -13.06 -19.66 6.55
C ARG A 25 -13.49 -19.46 5.10
N ASN A 26 -12.58 -18.96 4.27
CA ASN A 26 -12.78 -18.67 2.85
C ASN A 26 -11.78 -19.50 2.01
N PRO A 27 -11.94 -20.84 1.94
CA PRO A 27 -10.96 -21.71 1.28
C PRO A 27 -10.85 -21.50 -0.23
N ASP A 28 -11.85 -20.87 -0.84
CA ASP A 28 -11.91 -20.59 -2.28
C ASP A 28 -11.34 -19.22 -2.65
N LEU A 29 -10.95 -18.39 -1.68
CA LEU A 29 -10.30 -17.11 -1.93
C LEU A 29 -8.85 -17.36 -2.35
N ASP A 30 -8.52 -17.02 -3.60
CA ASP A 30 -7.16 -17.08 -4.14
C ASP A 30 -6.71 -15.69 -4.60
N LEU A 31 -5.75 -15.11 -3.88
CA LEU A 31 -5.14 -13.81 -4.20
C LEU A 31 -4.00 -13.93 -5.22
N TYR A 32 -3.60 -15.14 -5.60
CA TYR A 32 -2.54 -15.41 -6.58
C TYR A 32 -2.93 -16.53 -7.58
N PRO A 33 -4.09 -16.37 -8.27
CA PRO A 33 -4.63 -17.40 -9.14
C PRO A 33 -3.79 -17.57 -10.40
N GLU A 34 -3.67 -18.81 -10.86
CA GLU A 34 -2.74 -19.22 -11.92
C GLU A 34 -2.83 -18.36 -13.20
N HIS A 35 -4.05 -18.04 -13.64
CA HIS A 35 -4.31 -17.27 -14.85
C HIS A 35 -3.90 -15.78 -14.75
N LEU A 36 -3.63 -15.25 -13.55
CA LEU A 36 -3.20 -13.86 -13.35
C LEU A 36 -1.76 -13.71 -12.88
N ARG A 37 -1.05 -14.81 -12.55
CA ARG A 37 0.28 -14.75 -11.91
C ARG A 37 1.28 -13.89 -12.65
N SER A 38 1.36 -14.01 -13.98
CA SER A 38 2.30 -13.23 -14.79
C SER A 38 2.06 -11.72 -14.66
N HIS A 39 0.79 -11.29 -14.67
CA HIS A 39 0.41 -9.89 -14.54
C HIS A 39 0.66 -9.38 -13.11
N ILE A 40 0.35 -10.21 -12.11
CA ILE A 40 0.61 -9.91 -10.69
C ILE A 40 2.12 -9.71 -10.46
N ASP A 41 2.94 -10.64 -10.95
CA ASP A 41 4.39 -10.61 -10.77
C ASP A 41 4.99 -9.40 -11.49
N GLU A 42 4.61 -9.13 -12.74
CA GLU A 42 5.09 -7.98 -13.51
C GLU A 42 4.76 -6.63 -12.82
N LEU A 43 3.56 -6.51 -12.26
CA LEU A 43 3.18 -5.29 -11.52
C LEU A 43 3.96 -5.18 -10.21
N ASN A 44 4.09 -6.28 -9.47
CA ASN A 44 4.81 -6.32 -8.20
C ASN A 44 6.29 -5.98 -8.35
N GLU A 45 6.95 -6.42 -9.43
CA GLU A 45 8.33 -6.07 -9.77
C GLU A 45 8.53 -4.56 -9.97
N GLN A 46 7.48 -3.83 -10.34
CA GLN A 46 7.51 -2.38 -10.51
C GLN A 46 7.09 -1.64 -9.23
N VAL A 47 5.98 -2.06 -8.63
CA VAL A 47 5.40 -1.42 -7.43
C VAL A 47 6.37 -1.51 -6.25
N TYR A 48 7.09 -2.63 -6.09
CA TYR A 48 8.01 -2.76 -4.97
C TYR A 48 9.14 -1.73 -4.98
N PRO A 49 10.04 -1.66 -5.99
CA PRO A 49 11.15 -0.72 -5.98
C PRO A 49 10.73 0.75 -6.12
N LYS A 50 9.62 1.02 -6.81
CA LYS A 50 9.18 2.40 -7.11
C LYS A 50 8.21 2.99 -6.10
N LEU A 51 7.38 2.18 -5.45
CA LEU A 51 6.38 2.66 -4.50
C LEU A 51 6.62 2.11 -3.09
N ASN A 52 6.57 0.78 -2.88
CA ASN A 52 6.65 0.20 -1.53
C ASN A 52 7.97 0.54 -0.84
N ASN A 53 9.08 0.30 -1.53
CA ASN A 53 10.42 0.68 -1.10
C ASN A 53 10.80 2.09 -1.57
N GLY A 54 10.14 2.61 -2.61
CA GLY A 54 10.39 3.95 -3.16
C GLY A 54 10.22 5.06 -2.12
N VAL A 55 9.16 5.00 -1.31
CA VAL A 55 8.94 5.99 -0.24
C VAL A 55 10.05 5.96 0.82
N TYR A 56 10.61 4.80 1.13
CA TYR A 56 11.75 4.65 2.06
C TYR A 56 13.05 5.15 1.42
N ARG A 57 13.26 4.87 0.12
CA ARG A 57 14.39 5.41 -0.64
C ARG A 57 14.39 6.94 -0.61
N ALA A 58 13.22 7.57 -0.75
CA ALA A 58 13.08 9.02 -0.62
C ALA A 58 13.37 9.49 0.82
N ALA A 59 12.80 8.83 1.83
CA ALA A 59 12.97 9.18 3.24
C ALA A 59 14.43 9.21 3.71
N PHE A 60 15.19 8.19 3.30
CA PHE A 60 16.55 7.93 3.77
C PHE A 60 17.63 8.30 2.76
N ALA A 61 17.26 9.01 1.69
CA ALA A 61 18.21 9.53 0.73
C ALA A 61 19.28 10.39 1.41
N LYS A 62 20.55 10.14 1.07
CA LYS A 62 21.71 10.86 1.61
C LYS A 62 22.22 11.97 0.68
N SER A 63 21.60 12.13 -0.48
CA SER A 63 21.89 13.20 -1.45
C SER A 63 20.61 13.66 -2.11
N GLN A 64 20.63 14.89 -2.67
CA GLN A 64 19.50 15.47 -3.37
C GLN A 64 19.15 14.67 -4.63
N GLU A 65 20.15 14.16 -5.34
CA GLU A 65 19.98 13.36 -6.57
C GLU A 65 19.29 12.04 -6.28
N ALA A 66 19.71 11.34 -5.20
CA ALA A 66 19.08 10.09 -4.78
C ALA A 66 17.63 10.32 -4.34
N TYR A 67 17.37 11.42 -3.62
CA TYR A 67 16.01 11.82 -3.26
C TYR A 67 15.17 12.11 -4.51
N ASN A 68 15.67 12.93 -5.44
CA ASN A 68 14.96 13.30 -6.66
C ASN A 68 14.58 12.05 -7.47
N ALA A 69 15.50 11.11 -7.65
CA ALA A 69 15.24 9.87 -8.39
C ALA A 69 14.14 9.03 -7.70
N ALA A 70 14.22 8.85 -6.38
CA ALA A 70 13.21 8.09 -5.63
C ALA A 70 11.84 8.80 -5.63
N PHE A 71 11.84 10.13 -5.54
CA PHE A 71 10.64 10.95 -5.60
C PHE A 71 9.92 10.82 -6.96
N GLU A 72 10.66 10.89 -8.07
CA GLU A 72 10.09 10.70 -9.40
C GLU A 72 9.61 9.25 -9.63
N ASP A 73 10.34 8.25 -9.13
CA ASP A 73 9.89 6.85 -9.14
C ASP A 73 8.54 6.68 -8.43
N VAL A 74 8.39 7.25 -7.23
CA VAL A 74 7.14 7.16 -6.45
C VAL A 74 5.98 7.80 -7.22
N PHE A 75 6.14 9.03 -7.69
CA PHE A 75 5.02 9.73 -8.34
C PHE A 75 4.70 9.19 -9.73
N SER A 76 5.70 8.72 -10.48
CA SER A 76 5.43 8.02 -11.75
C SER A 76 4.67 6.72 -11.54
N MET A 77 4.96 5.99 -10.46
CA MET A 77 4.21 4.78 -10.12
C MET A 77 2.79 5.10 -9.63
N LEU A 78 2.61 6.13 -8.79
CA LEU A 78 1.28 6.58 -8.37
C LEU A 78 0.43 7.03 -9.57
N ASP A 79 0.98 7.83 -10.48
CA ASP A 79 0.29 8.27 -11.69
C ASP A 79 -0.07 7.06 -12.59
N LYS A 80 0.81 6.05 -12.69
CA LYS A 80 0.50 4.80 -13.40
C LYS A 80 -0.66 4.03 -12.75
N LEU A 81 -0.64 3.85 -11.43
CA LEU A 81 -1.70 3.13 -10.71
C LEU A 81 -3.03 3.88 -10.77
N GLU A 82 -3.02 5.21 -10.67
CA GLU A 82 -4.20 6.05 -10.84
C GLU A 82 -4.86 5.83 -12.21
N ASN A 83 -4.06 5.81 -13.28
CA ASN A 83 -4.56 5.57 -14.64
C ASN A 83 -5.07 4.13 -14.82
N VAL A 84 -4.44 3.13 -14.21
CA VAL A 84 -4.98 1.76 -14.22
C VAL A 84 -6.34 1.75 -13.52
N LEU A 85 -6.43 2.35 -12.34
CA LEU A 85 -7.65 2.35 -11.54
C LEU A 85 -8.74 3.28 -12.11
N SER A 86 -8.46 4.13 -13.10
CA SER A 86 -9.51 4.90 -13.79
C SER A 86 -10.38 4.03 -14.69
N GLU A 87 -9.87 2.89 -15.14
CA GLU A 87 -10.54 2.00 -16.09
C GLU A 87 -11.06 0.69 -15.46
N GLN A 88 -10.58 0.34 -14.28
CA GLN A 88 -10.92 -0.92 -13.61
C GLN A 88 -10.88 -0.80 -12.08
N ARG A 89 -11.62 -1.67 -11.38
CA ARG A 89 -11.82 -1.68 -9.92
C ARG A 89 -10.53 -1.96 -9.14
N TYR A 90 -9.77 -2.98 -9.52
CA TYR A 90 -8.50 -3.37 -8.89
C TYR A 90 -7.34 -3.31 -9.89
N LEU A 91 -6.11 -3.57 -9.44
CA LEU A 91 -4.90 -3.33 -10.22
C LEU A 91 -4.65 -4.35 -11.35
N ILE A 92 -5.21 -5.56 -11.22
CA ILE A 92 -5.02 -6.64 -12.19
C ILE A 92 -6.33 -7.03 -12.86
N ASP A 93 -7.43 -7.11 -12.11
CA ASP A 93 -8.73 -7.56 -12.60
C ASP A 93 -9.88 -6.72 -12.00
N ASN A 94 -11.05 -6.71 -12.64
CA ASN A 94 -12.24 -6.02 -12.12
C ASN A 94 -12.98 -6.84 -11.05
N ASN A 95 -12.93 -8.16 -11.14
CA ASN A 95 -13.83 -9.05 -10.42
C ASN A 95 -13.22 -9.58 -9.12
N GLN A 96 -11.88 -9.65 -9.03
CA GLN A 96 -11.19 -10.18 -7.86
C GLN A 96 -9.99 -9.33 -7.43
N ILE A 97 -9.84 -9.21 -6.12
CA ILE A 97 -8.63 -8.65 -5.50
C ILE A 97 -7.49 -9.68 -5.57
N THR A 98 -6.26 -9.21 -5.76
CA THR A 98 -5.05 -10.03 -5.84
C THR A 98 -3.99 -9.59 -4.82
N GLU A 99 -2.91 -10.35 -4.68
CA GLU A 99 -1.79 -9.96 -3.81
C GLU A 99 -1.14 -8.64 -4.25
N ALA A 100 -1.22 -8.27 -5.54
CA ALA A 100 -0.71 -6.99 -6.03
C ALA A 100 -1.47 -5.81 -5.41
N ASP A 101 -2.79 -5.94 -5.27
CA ASP A 101 -3.64 -4.93 -4.63
C ASP A 101 -3.27 -4.76 -3.17
N VAL A 102 -3.15 -5.87 -2.43
CA VAL A 102 -2.78 -5.88 -1.01
C VAL A 102 -1.43 -5.21 -0.80
N ARG A 103 -0.43 -5.55 -1.62
CA ARG A 103 0.94 -5.01 -1.54
C ARG A 103 0.99 -3.51 -1.86
N ALA A 104 0.22 -3.03 -2.83
CA ALA A 104 0.13 -1.59 -3.10
C ALA A 104 -0.63 -0.86 -1.99
N TRP A 105 -1.76 -1.42 -1.57
CA TRP A 105 -2.71 -0.80 -0.63
C TRP A 105 -2.07 -0.46 0.71
N VAL A 106 -1.24 -1.34 1.27
CA VAL A 106 -0.57 -1.07 2.55
C VAL A 106 0.34 0.16 2.50
N THR A 107 0.94 0.48 1.34
CA THR A 107 1.72 1.71 1.16
C THR A 107 0.82 2.91 0.95
N LEU A 108 -0.23 2.79 0.14
CA LEU A 108 -1.18 3.88 -0.13
C LEU A 108 -1.90 4.37 1.13
N LEU A 109 -2.35 3.44 1.98
CA LEU A 109 -2.98 3.74 3.28
C LEU A 109 -2.09 4.60 4.18
N ARG A 110 -0.77 4.40 4.13
CA ARG A 110 0.22 5.11 4.96
C ARG A 110 0.75 6.38 4.31
N PHE A 111 0.39 6.65 3.06
CA PHE A 111 0.98 7.72 2.27
C PHE A 111 0.69 9.10 2.86
N ASP A 112 -0.58 9.48 2.95
CA ASP A 112 -0.96 10.80 3.46
C ASP A 112 -0.63 11.00 4.96
N PRO A 113 -0.88 10.02 5.87
CA PRO A 113 -0.56 10.18 7.29
C PRO A 113 0.94 10.29 7.61
N VAL A 114 1.79 9.67 6.79
CA VAL A 114 3.22 9.51 7.09
C VAL A 114 4.08 9.98 5.93
N TYR A 115 4.05 9.27 4.81
CA TYR A 115 5.07 9.42 3.75
C TYR A 115 5.05 10.81 3.11
N PHE A 116 3.87 11.40 2.97
CA PHE A 116 3.69 12.73 2.41
C PHE A 116 4.52 13.77 3.15
N THR A 117 4.38 13.85 4.48
CA THR A 117 5.11 14.84 5.29
C THR A 117 6.47 14.33 5.73
N LEU A 118 6.53 13.19 6.42
CA LEU A 118 7.73 12.71 7.09
C LEU A 118 8.81 12.30 6.08
N PHE A 119 8.42 11.61 5.01
CA PHE A 119 9.35 11.13 3.97
C PHE A 119 9.53 12.12 2.83
N LYS A 120 8.85 13.28 2.91
CA LYS A 120 8.88 14.35 1.90
C LYS A 120 8.33 13.90 0.53
N CYS A 121 7.52 12.85 0.47
CA CYS A 121 6.82 12.47 -0.76
C CYS A 121 5.61 13.39 -0.99
N ASN A 122 5.85 14.68 -1.20
CA ASN A 122 4.85 15.75 -1.02
C ASN A 122 4.37 16.45 -2.31
N LYS A 123 4.47 15.81 -3.49
CA LYS A 123 3.95 16.38 -4.76
C LYS A 123 2.43 16.48 -4.77
N LYS A 124 1.76 15.40 -4.36
CA LYS A 124 0.31 15.18 -4.41
C LYS A 124 -0.10 14.25 -3.27
N MET A 125 -1.23 14.53 -2.61
CA MET A 125 -1.84 13.66 -1.60
C MET A 125 -2.75 12.64 -2.28
N ILE A 126 -2.76 11.40 -1.79
CA ILE A 126 -3.70 10.37 -2.26
C ILE A 126 -5.14 10.86 -2.10
N SER A 127 -5.49 11.38 -0.91
CA SER A 127 -6.85 11.80 -0.58
C SER A 127 -7.38 13.01 -1.33
N LYS A 128 -6.51 13.83 -1.95
CA LYS A 128 -6.91 15.08 -2.61
C LYS A 128 -6.73 15.06 -4.13
N ASP A 129 -5.65 14.44 -4.59
CA ASP A 129 -5.19 14.60 -5.97
C ASP A 129 -5.35 13.31 -6.81
N TYR A 130 -5.70 12.18 -6.17
CA TYR A 130 -5.81 10.87 -6.81
C TYR A 130 -7.18 10.22 -6.53
N PRO A 131 -8.25 10.62 -7.24
CA PRO A 131 -9.61 10.16 -6.96
C PRO A 131 -9.75 8.64 -7.10
N ASN A 132 -9.09 7.99 -8.07
CA ASN A 132 -9.20 6.55 -8.26
C ASN A 132 -8.41 5.77 -7.21
N LEU A 133 -7.18 6.21 -6.87
CA LEU A 133 -6.41 5.61 -5.77
C LEU A 133 -7.11 5.80 -4.43
N TYR A 134 -7.66 6.98 -4.14
CA TYR A 134 -8.37 7.20 -2.87
C TYR A 134 -9.68 6.41 -2.80
N GLY A 135 -10.38 6.25 -3.92
CA GLY A 135 -11.49 5.31 -4.03
C GLY A 135 -11.04 3.86 -3.76
N PHE A 136 -9.96 3.41 -4.41
CA PHE A 136 -9.38 2.07 -4.22
C PHE A 136 -8.95 1.80 -2.77
N VAL A 137 -8.29 2.78 -2.12
CA VAL A 137 -7.91 2.65 -0.70
C VAL A 137 -9.13 2.46 0.19
N ARG A 138 -10.19 3.23 -0.04
CA ARG A 138 -11.43 3.15 0.73
C ARG A 138 -12.23 1.87 0.45
N ASP A 139 -12.25 1.41 -0.80
CA ASP A 139 -12.90 0.14 -1.20
C ASP A 139 -12.32 -1.04 -0.42
N ILE A 140 -10.99 -1.20 -0.43
CA ILE A 140 -10.33 -2.28 0.32
C ILE A 140 -10.46 -2.08 1.84
N TYR A 141 -10.35 -0.84 2.33
CA TYR A 141 -10.51 -0.55 3.77
C TYR A 141 -11.88 -0.98 4.31
N GLN A 142 -12.93 -0.88 3.49
CA GLN A 142 -14.31 -1.18 3.85
C GLN A 142 -14.68 -2.66 3.66
N MET A 143 -13.77 -3.50 3.17
CA MET A 143 -13.96 -4.95 3.13
C MET A 143 -14.01 -5.53 4.56
N GLU A 144 -14.81 -6.60 4.74
CA GLU A 144 -15.00 -7.25 6.03
C GLU A 144 -13.65 -7.66 6.65
N GLY A 145 -13.41 -7.24 7.89
CA GLY A 145 -12.21 -7.60 8.65
C GLY A 145 -10.96 -6.77 8.35
N ILE A 146 -10.96 -5.91 7.32
CA ILE A 146 -9.78 -5.12 6.95
C ILE A 146 -9.59 -3.91 7.85
N LYS A 147 -10.66 -3.17 8.16
CA LYS A 147 -10.62 -1.98 9.02
C LYS A 147 -9.99 -2.28 10.39
N GLU A 148 -10.28 -3.46 10.95
CA GLU A 148 -9.78 -3.93 12.24
C GLU A 148 -8.26 -4.17 12.24
N THR A 149 -7.64 -4.29 11.06
CA THR A 149 -6.18 -4.43 10.91
C THR A 149 -5.44 -3.08 10.91
N VAL A 150 -6.17 -1.96 10.90
CA VAL A 150 -5.61 -0.62 10.73
C VAL A 150 -5.72 0.19 12.01
N ASP A 151 -4.57 0.54 12.58
CA ASP A 151 -4.45 1.54 13.64
C ASP A 151 -3.63 2.73 13.14
N LEU A 152 -4.32 3.81 12.74
CA LEU A 152 -3.66 5.03 12.24
C LEU A 152 -2.84 5.74 13.31
N TYR A 153 -3.22 5.62 14.58
CA TYR A 153 -2.44 6.21 15.67
C TYR A 153 -1.12 5.48 15.84
N GLU A 154 -1.14 4.14 15.93
CA GLU A 154 0.09 3.35 16.06
C GLU A 154 0.97 3.42 14.80
N ILE A 155 0.38 3.50 13.60
CA ILE A 155 1.12 3.79 12.36
C ILE A 155 1.88 5.10 12.52
N LYS A 156 1.20 6.22 12.81
CA LYS A 156 1.85 7.54 12.91
C LYS A 156 2.88 7.55 14.03
N LYS A 157 2.53 7.05 15.21
CA LYS A 157 3.43 6.96 16.36
C LYS A 157 4.69 6.19 16.02
N HIS A 158 4.58 5.03 15.38
CA HIS A 158 5.74 4.25 14.98
C HIS A 158 6.70 5.06 14.10
N TYR A 159 6.21 5.62 12.99
CA TYR A 159 7.08 6.34 12.05
C TYR A 159 7.66 7.62 12.64
N TYR A 160 6.83 8.48 13.23
CA TYR A 160 7.28 9.77 13.73
C TYR A 160 8.18 9.64 14.97
N ALA A 161 7.92 8.68 15.87
CA ALA A 161 8.68 8.55 17.11
C ALA A 161 9.90 7.62 17.00
N SER A 162 9.91 6.65 16.07
CA SER A 162 11.04 5.69 15.96
C SER A 162 12.12 6.18 15.00
N LEU A 163 11.78 7.00 14.01
CA LEU A 163 12.72 7.45 12.98
C LEU A 163 13.38 8.78 13.35
N LEU A 164 14.07 8.80 14.50
CA LEU A 164 14.70 10.00 15.05
C LEU A 164 15.81 10.59 14.17
N THR A 165 16.36 9.81 13.23
CA THR A 165 17.34 10.30 12.25
C THR A 165 16.73 11.29 11.25
N ILE A 166 15.43 11.19 10.97
CA ILE A 166 14.69 12.09 10.07
C ILE A 166 13.73 13.02 10.82
N ASN A 167 13.30 12.66 12.02
CA ASN A 167 12.46 13.47 12.92
C ASN A 167 13.03 13.50 14.35
N PRO A 168 14.07 14.30 14.62
CA PRO A 168 14.79 14.27 15.91
C PRO A 168 13.93 14.58 17.14
N THR A 169 12.85 15.35 16.98
CA THR A 169 11.97 15.73 18.09
C THR A 169 11.00 14.61 18.47
N GLY A 170 10.81 13.60 17.62
CA GLY A 170 9.80 12.56 17.80
C GLY A 170 8.35 13.07 17.78
N ILE A 171 8.13 14.34 17.43
CA ILE A 171 6.78 14.94 17.42
C ILE A 171 5.96 14.27 16.33
N ILE A 172 4.76 13.82 16.70
CA ILE A 172 3.79 13.20 15.79
C ILE A 172 2.92 14.31 15.19
N ALA A 173 2.89 14.43 13.86
CA ALA A 173 2.02 15.39 13.18
C ALA A 173 0.54 15.09 13.50
N LEU A 174 -0.27 16.13 13.75
CA LEU A 174 -1.71 15.94 14.02
C LEU A 174 -2.49 15.59 12.76
N GLY A 175 -2.21 16.28 11.65
CA GLY A 175 -2.86 16.02 10.36
C GLY A 175 -2.27 14.82 9.60
N PRO A 176 -2.75 14.61 8.37
CA PRO A 176 -4.00 15.16 7.83
C PRO A 176 -5.24 14.51 8.49
N GLU A 177 -6.38 15.17 8.41
CA GLU A 177 -7.67 14.56 8.71
C GLU A 177 -8.06 13.64 7.56
N ILE A 178 -8.27 12.35 7.85
CA ILE A 178 -8.63 11.35 6.85
C ILE A 178 -9.81 10.55 7.37
N ASN A 179 -10.77 10.31 6.49
CA ASN A 179 -11.91 9.45 6.76
C ASN A 179 -12.04 8.39 5.66
N TYR A 180 -11.53 7.19 5.95
CA TYR A 180 -11.62 6.05 5.03
C TYR A 180 -13.01 5.39 5.01
N ASP A 181 -13.94 5.79 5.88
CA ASP A 181 -15.33 5.30 5.90
C ASP A 181 -16.23 6.03 4.89
N LEU A 182 -15.71 7.04 4.18
CA LEU A 182 -16.48 7.75 3.14
C LEU A 182 -16.76 6.84 1.92
N PRO A 183 -17.91 6.99 1.22
CA PRO A 183 -18.23 6.20 0.03
C PRO A 183 -17.14 6.26 -1.04
N HIS A 184 -16.76 5.10 -1.57
CA HIS A 184 -15.55 4.95 -2.40
C HIS A 184 -15.78 5.09 -3.92
N ASP A 185 -17.02 5.00 -4.40
CA ASP A 185 -17.41 5.09 -5.84
C ASP A 185 -16.75 4.04 -6.76
N ARG A 186 -16.17 2.97 -6.20
CA ARG A 186 -15.53 1.89 -7.00
C ARG A 186 -16.52 0.86 -7.52
N ASP A 187 -17.73 0.85 -6.98
CA ASP A 187 -18.84 0.00 -7.43
C ASP A 187 -19.36 0.35 -8.84
N ARG A 188 -18.88 1.45 -9.45
CA ARG A 188 -19.19 1.82 -10.83
C ARG A 188 -18.52 0.94 -11.88
N PHE A 189 -17.49 0.18 -11.50
CA PHE A 189 -16.72 -0.72 -12.37
C PHE A 189 -17.27 -2.17 -12.37
N LYS A 190 -18.55 -2.34 -12.02
CA LYS A 190 -19.26 -3.63 -12.07
C LYS A 190 -19.48 -4.10 -13.51
#